data_AF-A0A7C1XLX3-F1
#
_entry.id   AF-A0A7C1XLX3-F1
#
_cell.length_a   1.000
_cell.length_b   1.000
_cell.length_c   1.000
_cell.angle_alpha   90.00
_cell.angle_beta   90.00
_cell.angle_gamma   90.00
#
_symmetry.space_group_name_H-M   'P 1'
#
loop_
_entity.id
_entity.type
_entity.pdbx_description
1 polymer ?
#
loop_
_entity_poly.entity_id
_entity_poly.type
_entity_poly.pdbx_seq_one_letter_code
_entity_poly.pdbx_strand_id
1 'polypeptide(L)'
;MNNFRRRLILDGAGCKPFIKVCGVGVCYRKTSKLWLIVAVAMKSVQQREDIMKKNIQKYNVIIFTAIVGAMLLTGCSLVSHYDSTSYKQLTDLKGEMKVFFEICQNDGASGDAVFYKLNNFKKKSAQAYEYEKGKKLNDDTVAQLKIIDETVSGAIRIYKSNVMDGAKCETRKDKGFIAETGCLKPVYCKAKWKVLSEKFDIAIATENLKIKDK
;
A
#
# COMPACT_ATOMS: atom_id res chain seq x y z
N MET A 1 1.63 19.71 -13.60
CA MET A 1 0.87 20.89 -13.14
C MET A 1 0.84 20.88 -11.61
N ASN A 2 1.51 21.88 -11.01
CA ASN A 2 1.34 22.53 -9.69
C ASN A 2 1.13 21.60 -8.47
N ASN A 3 2.13 21.24 -7.65
CA ASN A 3 2.96 22.06 -6.73
C ASN A 3 2.16 23.08 -5.89
N PHE A 4 1.77 22.70 -4.67
CA PHE A 4 1.37 23.63 -3.62
C PHE A 4 1.99 23.22 -2.27
N ARG A 5 3.12 23.85 -1.94
CA ARG A 5 3.83 23.76 -0.65
C ARG A 5 3.73 25.14 -0.01
N ARG A 6 2.84 25.34 0.98
CA ARG A 6 2.86 26.56 1.79
C ARG A 6 3.78 26.36 2.99
N ARG A 7 4.90 27.11 2.99
CA ARG A 7 5.63 27.50 4.20
C ARG A 7 4.80 28.54 4.93
N LEU A 8 4.72 28.42 6.25
CA LEU A 8 4.33 29.52 7.11
C LEU A 8 5.51 29.88 8.01
N ILE A 9 5.76 31.17 8.03
CA ILE A 9 6.93 31.90 8.50
C ILE A 9 6.78 32.20 9.99
N LEU A 10 7.91 32.20 10.69
CA LEU A 10 8.11 32.65 12.06
C LEU A 10 8.17 34.19 12.10
N ASP A 11 7.35 34.82 12.93
CA ASP A 11 7.56 36.15 13.51
C ASP A 11 7.34 35.97 15.03
N GLY A 12 8.19 36.40 15.97
CA GLY A 12 9.10 37.53 15.93
C GLY A 12 8.51 38.72 16.69
N ALA A 13 8.29 38.60 18.01
CA ALA A 13 7.92 39.74 18.85
C ALA A 13 8.72 39.72 20.16
N GLY A 14 9.75 40.55 20.20
CA GLY A 14 10.46 40.91 21.42
C GLY A 14 9.68 41.96 22.22
N CYS A 15 9.64 41.78 23.53
CA CYS A 15 9.28 42.82 24.48
C CYS A 15 10.38 42.91 25.54
N LYS A 16 11.16 44.00 25.49
CA LYS A 16 11.95 44.50 26.62
C LYS A 16 11.00 45.29 27.54
N PRO A 17 11.07 45.15 28.87
CA PRO A 17 10.58 46.18 29.77
C PRO A 17 11.73 47.10 30.19
N PHE A 18 11.49 48.39 29.95
CA PHE A 18 12.21 49.52 30.48
C PHE A 18 11.41 50.01 31.69
N ILE A 19 11.89 49.82 32.93
CA ILE A 19 11.35 50.51 34.09
C ILE A 19 12.52 50.98 34.96
N LYS A 20 12.74 52.30 34.90
CA LYS A 20 13.62 53.08 35.77
C LYS A 20 12.71 53.70 36.82
N VAL A 21 12.80 53.25 38.08
CA VAL A 21 12.16 53.92 39.22
C VAL A 21 13.24 54.32 40.19
N CYS A 22 13.46 55.64 40.27
CA CYS A 22 14.22 56.27 41.33
C CYS A 22 13.36 56.40 42.59
N GLY A 23 13.99 56.13 43.74
CA GLY A 23 13.83 56.90 44.97
C GLY A 23 12.51 56.76 45.74
N VAL A 24 12.55 56.02 46.84
CA VAL A 24 12.25 56.54 48.19
C VAL A 24 13.05 55.68 49.18
N GLY A 25 13.99 56.29 49.90
CA GLY A 25 14.75 55.63 50.96
C GLY A 25 13.87 55.40 52.18
N VAL A 26 13.39 54.16 52.35
CA VAL A 26 12.77 53.69 53.58
C VAL A 26 13.84 52.93 54.38
N CYS A 27 14.24 53.49 55.52
CA CYS A 27 15.12 52.84 56.49
C CYS A 27 14.41 51.63 57.12
N TYR A 28 14.63 50.44 56.58
CA TYR A 28 14.17 49.19 57.19
C TYR A 28 15.02 48.84 58.42
N ARG A 29 14.39 48.94 59.59
CA ARG A 29 14.93 48.49 60.86
C ARG A 29 15.07 46.96 60.85
N LYS A 30 16.27 46.50 61.19
CA LYS A 30 16.82 45.14 61.15
C LYS A 30 15.91 44.08 61.82
N THR A 31 14.98 43.48 61.07
CA THR A 31 14.24 42.26 61.45
C THR A 31 14.98 41.00 60.97
N SER A 32 16.20 40.76 61.48
CA SER A 32 17.09 39.71 60.94
C SER A 32 16.57 38.28 61.13
N LYS A 33 15.70 38.04 62.11
CA LYS A 33 15.19 36.68 62.39
C LYS A 33 14.06 36.26 61.44
N LEU A 34 13.21 37.19 60.99
CA LEU A 34 12.09 36.88 60.11
C LEU A 34 12.58 36.54 58.69
N TRP A 35 13.59 37.26 58.20
CA TRP A 35 14.24 37.00 56.91
C TRP A 35 14.92 35.62 56.85
N LEU A 36 15.48 35.15 57.97
CA LEU A 36 16.10 33.82 58.03
C LEU A 36 15.06 32.70 57.89
N ILE A 37 13.89 32.85 58.54
CA ILE A 37 12.79 31.88 58.47
C ILE A 37 12.23 31.83 57.04
N VAL A 38 12.01 32.98 56.41
CA VAL A 38 11.52 33.06 55.02
C VAL A 38 12.52 32.45 54.04
N ALA A 39 13.83 32.70 54.22
CA ALA A 39 14.87 32.13 53.36
C ALA A 39 14.95 30.59 53.48
N VAL A 40 14.81 30.04 54.69
CA VAL A 40 14.77 28.58 54.90
C VAL A 40 13.52 27.95 54.28
N ALA A 41 12.36 28.59 54.46
CA ALA A 41 11.11 28.14 53.83
C ALA A 41 11.20 28.15 52.30
N MET A 42 11.71 29.22 51.69
CA MET A 42 11.92 29.31 50.23
C MET A 42 12.87 28.24 49.72
N LYS A 43 13.97 27.94 50.43
CA LYS A 43 14.94 26.90 50.02
C LYS A 43 14.30 25.51 50.01
N SER A 44 13.40 25.22 50.94
CA SER A 44 12.66 23.96 50.98
C SER A 44 11.61 23.81 49.87
N VAL A 45 11.01 24.92 49.42
CA VAL A 45 10.09 24.94 48.27
C VAL A 45 10.86 24.72 46.97
N GLN A 46 11.98 25.41 46.77
CA GLN A 46 12.82 25.26 45.58
C GLN A 46 13.31 23.81 45.41
N GLN A 47 13.72 23.17 46.52
CA GLN A 47 14.20 21.79 46.51
C GLN A 47 13.10 20.79 46.10
N ARG A 48 11.82 21.07 46.37
CA ARG A 48 10.70 20.22 45.95
C ARG A 48 10.43 20.32 44.45
N GLU A 49 10.59 21.50 43.85
CA GLU A 49 10.43 21.68 42.40
C GLU A 49 11.49 20.92 41.59
N ASP A 50 12.74 20.93 42.05
CA ASP A 50 13.84 20.24 41.39
C ASP A 50 13.68 18.70 41.43
N ILE A 51 13.12 18.17 42.53
CA ILE A 51 12.79 16.74 42.64
C ILE A 51 11.67 16.36 41.67
N MET A 52 10.62 17.19 41.54
CA MET A 52 9.53 16.94 40.60
C MET A 52 10.02 16.97 39.13
N LYS A 53 10.85 17.94 38.76
CA LYS A 53 11.42 18.03 37.39
C LYS A 53 12.28 16.83 37.03
N LYS A 54 13.11 16.33 37.95
CA LYS A 54 13.91 15.11 37.74
C LYS A 54 13.05 13.86 37.54
N ASN A 55 11.94 13.74 38.27
CA ASN A 55 11.02 12.62 38.11
C ASN A 55 10.30 12.67 36.75
N ILE A 56 9.81 13.85 36.33
CA ILE A 56 9.17 14.02 35.01
C ILE A 56 10.11 13.66 33.86
N GLN A 57 11.39 14.08 33.93
CA GLN A 57 12.38 13.70 32.91
C GLN A 57 12.58 12.20 32.80
N LYS A 58 12.66 11.48 33.94
CA LYS A 58 12.81 10.01 33.93
C LYS A 58 11.63 9.31 33.26
N TYR A 59 10.40 9.72 33.55
CA TYR A 59 9.21 9.13 32.92
C TYR A 59 9.15 9.41 31.41
N ASN A 60 9.50 10.62 30.97
CA ASN A 60 9.51 10.95 29.54
C ASN A 60 10.52 10.10 28.76
N VAL A 61 11.70 9.83 29.34
CA VAL A 61 12.70 8.94 28.71
C VAL A 61 12.16 7.51 28.61
N ILE A 62 11.52 6.99 29.66
CA ILE A 62 10.94 5.63 29.64
C ILE A 62 9.82 5.53 28.60
N ILE A 63 8.89 6.48 28.57
CA ILE A 63 7.78 6.51 27.61
C ILE A 63 8.31 6.59 26.17
N PHE A 64 9.28 7.46 25.91
CA PHE A 64 9.86 7.59 24.57
C PHE A 64 10.55 6.29 24.13
N THR A 65 11.29 5.65 25.04
CA THR A 65 11.96 4.37 24.78
C THR A 65 10.94 3.26 24.51
N ALA A 66 9.83 3.22 25.25
CA ALA A 66 8.74 2.26 25.04
C ALA A 66 8.04 2.48 23.69
N ILE A 67 7.78 3.72 23.29
CA ILE A 67 7.17 4.04 21.98
C ILE A 67 8.09 3.62 20.83
N VAL A 68 9.39 3.95 20.92
CA VAL A 68 10.36 3.54 19.90
C VAL A 68 10.48 2.02 19.83
N GLY A 69 10.51 1.34 20.99
CA GLY A 69 10.49 -0.12 21.07
C GLY A 69 9.26 -0.73 20.41
N ALA A 70 8.07 -0.17 20.67
CA ALA A 70 6.82 -0.63 20.06
C ALA A 70 6.81 -0.42 18.53
N MET A 71 7.35 0.69 18.02
CA MET A 71 7.46 0.95 16.58
C MET A 71 8.44 -0.01 15.87
N LEU A 72 9.51 -0.43 16.53
CA LEU A 72 10.46 -1.39 15.95
C LEU A 72 9.86 -2.80 15.85
N LEU A 73 9.00 -3.21 16.79
CA LEU A 73 8.35 -4.52 16.78
C LEU A 73 7.28 -4.64 15.68
N THR A 74 6.60 -3.56 15.30
CA THR A 74 5.58 -3.61 14.23
C THR A 74 6.16 -3.60 12.82
N GLY A 75 7.44 -3.24 12.64
CA GLY A 75 8.09 -3.20 11.33
C GLY A 75 8.44 -4.57 10.74
N CYS A 76 8.65 -5.59 11.57
CA CYS A 76 9.11 -6.91 11.10
C CYS A 76 7.99 -7.75 10.47
N SER A 77 6.72 -7.50 10.78
CA SER A 77 5.59 -8.27 10.22
C SER A 77 5.21 -7.85 8.80
N LEU A 78 5.57 -6.63 8.38
CA LEU A 78 5.16 -6.10 7.08
C LEU A 78 5.86 -6.80 5.91
N VAL A 79 7.13 -7.19 6.05
CA VAL A 79 7.92 -7.80 4.96
C VAL A 79 7.41 -9.20 4.57
N SER A 80 6.89 -9.98 5.52
CA SER A 80 6.28 -11.29 5.24
C SER A 80 4.95 -11.15 4.48
N HIS A 81 4.20 -10.08 4.76
CA HIS A 81 2.86 -9.88 4.19
C HIS A 81 2.86 -9.52 2.69
N TYR A 82 3.95 -8.95 2.18
CA TYR A 82 4.06 -8.61 0.75
C TYR A 82 4.20 -9.85 -0.14
N ASP A 83 4.79 -10.94 0.37
CA ASP A 83 4.96 -12.18 -0.39
C ASP A 83 3.64 -12.97 -0.50
N SER A 84 2.88 -13.01 0.60
CA SER A 84 1.61 -13.74 0.65
C SER A 84 0.54 -13.13 -0.25
N THR A 85 0.56 -11.80 -0.42
CA THR A 85 -0.39 -11.09 -1.30
C THR A 85 -0.23 -11.52 -2.75
N SER A 86 1.00 -11.63 -3.25
CA SER A 86 1.31 -11.99 -4.64
C SER A 86 0.92 -13.41 -4.96
N TYR A 87 1.32 -14.33 -4.09
CA TYR A 87 0.95 -15.72 -4.20
C TYR A 87 -0.58 -15.88 -4.22
N LYS A 88 -1.29 -15.18 -3.32
CA LYS A 88 -2.75 -15.19 -3.28
C LYS A 88 -3.38 -14.63 -4.55
N GLN A 89 -2.92 -13.48 -5.04
CA GLN A 89 -3.45 -12.88 -6.26
C GLN A 89 -3.27 -13.79 -7.49
N LEU A 90 -2.10 -14.43 -7.63
CA LEU A 90 -1.82 -15.37 -8.71
C LEU A 90 -2.69 -16.63 -8.62
N THR A 91 -2.83 -17.21 -7.43
CA THR A 91 -3.64 -18.42 -7.22
C THR A 91 -5.13 -18.17 -7.41
N ASP A 92 -5.66 -17.06 -6.87
CA ASP A 92 -7.05 -16.65 -7.06
C ASP A 92 -7.35 -16.41 -8.55
N LEU A 93 -6.49 -15.64 -9.24
CA LEU A 93 -6.66 -15.35 -10.67
C LEU A 93 -6.58 -16.63 -11.53
N LYS A 94 -5.64 -17.54 -11.23
CA LYS A 94 -5.54 -18.84 -11.89
C LYS A 94 -6.80 -19.66 -11.70
N GLY A 95 -7.32 -19.73 -10.47
CA GLY A 95 -8.53 -20.48 -10.13
C GLY A 95 -9.74 -19.97 -10.90
N GLU A 96 -9.96 -18.65 -10.91
CA GLU A 96 -11.07 -18.04 -11.66
C GLU A 96 -10.96 -18.27 -13.17
N MET A 97 -9.77 -18.10 -13.74
CA MET A 97 -9.55 -18.35 -15.16
C MET A 97 -9.73 -19.82 -15.52
N LYS A 98 -9.28 -20.75 -14.67
CA LYS A 98 -9.44 -22.19 -14.88
C LYS A 98 -10.90 -22.55 -15.10
N VAL A 99 -11.77 -22.14 -14.18
CA VAL A 99 -13.22 -22.42 -14.25
C VAL A 99 -13.82 -21.87 -15.55
N PHE A 100 -13.46 -20.63 -15.93
CA PHE A 100 -13.93 -20.04 -17.18
C PHE A 100 -13.46 -20.83 -18.41
N PHE A 101 -12.18 -21.18 -18.46
CA PHE A 101 -11.60 -21.86 -19.61
C PHE A 101 -12.02 -23.33 -19.70
N GLU A 102 -12.35 -23.99 -18.59
CA GLU A 102 -12.95 -25.34 -18.61
C GLU A 102 -14.32 -25.33 -19.29
N ILE A 103 -15.18 -24.37 -18.93
CA ILE A 103 -16.48 -24.18 -19.60
C ILE A 103 -16.25 -23.84 -21.08
N CYS A 104 -15.35 -22.89 -21.37
CA CYS A 104 -15.08 -22.50 -22.75
C CYS A 104 -14.50 -23.64 -23.61
N GLN A 105 -13.75 -24.56 -23.03
CA GLN A 105 -13.19 -25.71 -23.74
C GLN A 105 -14.23 -26.72 -24.19
N ASN A 106 -15.37 -26.79 -23.50
CA ASN A 106 -16.45 -27.71 -23.83
C ASN A 106 -17.41 -27.08 -24.84
N ASP A 107 -17.91 -25.88 -24.52
CA ASP A 107 -19.04 -25.29 -25.25
C ASP A 107 -18.64 -24.07 -26.09
N GLY A 108 -17.40 -23.61 -25.97
CA GLY A 108 -17.01 -22.28 -26.42
C GLY A 108 -17.50 -21.21 -25.46
N ALA A 109 -17.40 -19.95 -25.85
CA ALA A 109 -17.87 -18.85 -25.02
C ALA A 109 -18.41 -17.73 -25.91
N SER A 110 -19.63 -17.27 -25.65
CA SER A 110 -20.28 -16.18 -26.39
C SER A 110 -21.14 -15.31 -25.47
N GLY A 111 -21.50 -14.13 -25.95
CA GLY A 111 -22.40 -13.21 -25.26
C GLY A 111 -21.73 -12.32 -24.20
N ASP A 112 -22.44 -11.27 -23.77
CA ASP A 112 -21.86 -10.15 -23.03
C ASP A 112 -21.23 -10.54 -21.69
N ALA A 113 -21.78 -11.55 -21.02
CA ALA A 113 -21.22 -12.07 -19.78
C ALA A 113 -19.78 -12.59 -19.95
N VAL A 114 -19.47 -13.20 -21.11
CA VAL A 114 -18.12 -13.67 -21.44
C VAL A 114 -17.18 -12.48 -21.65
N PHE A 115 -17.64 -11.47 -22.38
CA PHE A 115 -16.86 -10.26 -22.61
C PHE A 115 -16.54 -9.54 -21.29
N TYR A 116 -17.52 -9.42 -20.39
CA TYR A 116 -17.32 -8.85 -19.06
C TYR A 116 -16.30 -9.65 -18.25
N LYS A 117 -16.42 -10.98 -18.22
CA LYS A 117 -15.44 -11.86 -17.54
C LYS A 117 -14.03 -11.69 -18.09
N LEU A 118 -13.85 -11.66 -19.41
CA LEU A 118 -12.55 -11.43 -20.03
C LEU A 118 -11.95 -10.06 -19.68
N ASN A 119 -12.75 -8.99 -19.67
CA ASN A 119 -12.28 -7.67 -19.23
C ASN A 119 -11.94 -7.64 -17.74
N ASN A 120 -12.69 -8.35 -16.90
CA ASN A 120 -12.36 -8.49 -15.48
C ASN A 120 -11.02 -9.22 -15.29
N PHE A 121 -10.78 -10.30 -16.04
CA PHE A 121 -9.49 -10.98 -16.07
C PHE A 121 -8.36 -10.05 -16.51
N LYS A 122 -8.58 -9.25 -17.57
CA LYS A 122 -7.62 -8.25 -18.04
C LYS A 122 -7.29 -7.22 -16.97
N LYS A 123 -8.30 -6.74 -16.25
CA LYS A 123 -8.13 -5.79 -15.15
C LYS A 123 -7.30 -6.42 -14.03
N LYS A 124 -7.63 -7.63 -13.60
CA LYS A 124 -6.91 -8.34 -12.53
C LYS A 124 -5.47 -8.69 -12.93
N SER A 125 -5.23 -9.12 -14.17
CA SER A 125 -3.87 -9.40 -14.67
C SER A 125 -3.02 -8.13 -14.72
N ALA A 126 -3.57 -7.01 -15.20
CA ALA A 126 -2.88 -5.73 -15.23
C ALA A 126 -2.57 -5.20 -13.81
N GLN A 127 -3.50 -5.36 -12.86
CA GLN A 127 -3.27 -5.01 -11.46
C GLN A 127 -2.14 -5.82 -10.82
N ALA A 128 -2.14 -7.15 -11.02
CA ALA A 128 -1.07 -8.01 -10.54
C ALA A 128 0.28 -7.64 -11.17
N TYR A 129 0.30 -7.36 -12.48
CA TYR A 129 1.50 -6.94 -13.21
C TYR A 129 2.10 -5.65 -12.64
N GLU A 130 1.31 -4.58 -12.47
CA GLU A 130 1.82 -3.31 -11.93
C GLU A 130 2.25 -3.45 -10.46
N TYR A 131 1.57 -4.29 -9.68
CA TYR A 131 1.96 -4.58 -8.30
C TYR A 131 3.34 -5.25 -8.23
N GLU A 132 3.58 -6.29 -9.04
CA GLU A 132 4.87 -6.98 -9.06
C GLU A 132 5.99 -6.11 -9.63
N LYS A 133 5.69 -5.31 -10.65
CA LYS A 133 6.66 -4.40 -11.28
C LYS A 133 7.18 -3.33 -10.32
N GLY A 134 6.39 -2.95 -9.31
CA GLY A 134 6.82 -2.05 -8.24
C GLY A 134 7.87 -2.65 -7.30
N LYS A 135 8.10 -3.97 -7.34
CA LYS A 135 9.07 -4.66 -6.50
C LYS A 135 10.41 -4.78 -7.20
N LYS A 136 11.50 -4.49 -6.48
CA LYS A 136 12.86 -4.45 -7.03
C LYS A 136 13.45 -5.83 -7.41
N LEU A 137 12.85 -6.94 -6.96
CA LEU A 137 13.44 -8.29 -7.04
C LEU A 137 12.49 -9.30 -7.70
N ASN A 138 11.71 -8.89 -8.72
CA ASN A 138 10.71 -9.78 -9.29
C ASN A 138 10.58 -9.81 -10.82
N ASP A 139 11.69 -9.69 -11.53
CA ASP A 139 11.68 -9.63 -13.00
C ASP A 139 11.06 -10.88 -13.65
N ASP A 140 11.27 -12.07 -13.08
CA ASP A 140 10.72 -13.33 -13.61
C ASP A 140 9.19 -13.38 -13.50
N THR A 141 8.62 -13.09 -12.33
CA THR A 141 7.16 -13.08 -12.13
C THR A 141 6.52 -11.98 -12.96
N VAL A 142 7.16 -10.80 -13.06
CA VAL A 142 6.72 -9.70 -13.94
C VAL A 142 6.69 -10.16 -15.41
N ALA A 143 7.70 -10.90 -15.87
CA ALA A 143 7.73 -11.44 -17.22
C ALA A 143 6.59 -12.46 -17.47
N GLN A 144 6.32 -13.36 -16.52
CA GLN A 144 5.20 -14.29 -16.64
C GLN A 144 3.85 -13.58 -16.65
N LEU A 145 3.65 -12.59 -15.77
CA LEU A 145 2.44 -11.78 -15.69
C LEU A 145 2.19 -10.98 -16.97
N LYS A 146 3.25 -10.48 -17.61
CA LYS A 146 3.15 -9.84 -18.91
C LYS A 146 2.60 -10.79 -19.98
N ILE A 147 3.09 -12.03 -20.03
CA ILE A 147 2.60 -13.04 -20.98
C ILE A 147 1.13 -13.40 -20.70
N ILE A 148 0.76 -13.53 -19.42
CA ILE A 148 -0.64 -13.76 -19.01
C ILE A 148 -1.52 -12.61 -19.52
N ASP A 149 -1.12 -11.37 -19.25
CA ASP A 149 -1.83 -10.16 -19.63
C ASP A 149 -2.01 -10.01 -21.15
N GLU A 150 -0.94 -10.27 -21.92
CA GLU A 150 -0.96 -10.30 -23.38
C GLU A 150 -1.86 -11.42 -23.92
N THR A 151 -1.85 -12.58 -23.28
CA THR A 151 -2.69 -13.73 -23.67
C THR A 151 -4.17 -13.42 -23.46
N VAL A 152 -4.54 -12.78 -22.36
CA VAL A 152 -5.91 -12.33 -22.08
C VAL A 152 -6.34 -11.25 -23.08
N SER A 153 -5.47 -10.27 -23.35
CA SER A 153 -5.72 -9.26 -24.39
C SER A 153 -5.93 -9.90 -25.77
N GLY A 154 -5.13 -10.92 -26.11
CA GLY A 154 -5.29 -11.70 -27.31
C GLY A 154 -6.65 -12.41 -27.38
N ALA A 155 -7.09 -13.02 -26.28
CA ALA A 155 -8.42 -13.64 -26.18
C ALA A 155 -9.55 -12.61 -26.38
N ILE A 156 -9.46 -11.42 -25.76
CA ILE A 156 -10.43 -10.34 -25.98
C ILE A 156 -10.47 -9.92 -27.46
N ARG A 157 -9.31 -9.76 -28.09
CA ARG A 157 -9.23 -9.39 -29.51
C ARG A 157 -9.89 -10.45 -30.40
N ILE A 158 -9.56 -11.73 -30.20
CA ILE A 158 -10.17 -12.83 -30.95
C ILE A 158 -11.68 -12.91 -30.70
N TYR A 159 -12.12 -12.72 -29.46
CA TYR A 159 -13.55 -12.66 -29.11
C TYR A 159 -14.27 -11.59 -29.94
N LYS A 160 -13.72 -10.38 -30.03
CA LYS A 160 -14.29 -9.26 -30.82
C LYS A 160 -14.23 -9.49 -32.34
N SER A 161 -13.27 -10.28 -32.82
CA SER A 161 -13.09 -10.58 -34.24
C SER A 161 -13.98 -11.71 -34.75
N ASN A 162 -14.55 -12.51 -33.85
CA ASN A 162 -15.49 -13.56 -34.20
C ASN A 162 -16.93 -13.11 -33.89
N VAL A 163 -17.89 -13.74 -34.55
CA VAL A 163 -19.33 -13.52 -34.37
C VAL A 163 -20.05 -14.85 -34.28
N MET A 164 -21.19 -14.87 -33.60
CA MET A 164 -22.08 -16.02 -33.61
C MET A 164 -22.95 -15.97 -34.87
N ASP A 165 -22.88 -17.02 -35.68
CA ASP A 165 -23.80 -17.29 -36.79
C ASP A 165 -24.64 -18.53 -36.41
N GLY A 166 -25.86 -18.27 -35.92
CA GLY A 166 -26.67 -19.28 -35.24
C GLY A 166 -25.94 -19.87 -34.03
N ALA A 167 -25.70 -21.18 -34.05
CA ALA A 167 -24.98 -21.90 -32.99
C ALA A 167 -23.46 -21.99 -33.21
N LYS A 168 -22.93 -21.41 -34.29
CA LYS A 168 -21.52 -21.53 -34.66
C LYS A 168 -20.78 -20.23 -34.44
N CYS A 169 -19.58 -20.33 -33.88
CA CYS A 169 -18.67 -19.20 -33.75
C CYS A 169 -17.80 -19.08 -35.01
N GLU A 170 -18.00 -18.03 -35.80
CA GLU A 170 -17.31 -17.81 -37.08
C GLU A 170 -16.44 -16.56 -37.06
N THR A 171 -15.41 -16.53 -37.90
CA THR A 171 -14.58 -15.33 -38.06
C THR A 171 -15.30 -14.36 -38.97
N ARG A 172 -15.36 -13.10 -38.56
CA ARG A 172 -16.08 -12.08 -39.31
C ARG A 172 -15.44 -11.82 -40.68
N LYS A 173 -16.25 -11.81 -41.74
CA LYS A 173 -15.82 -11.55 -43.12
C LYS A 173 -15.61 -10.05 -43.40
N ASP A 174 -16.43 -9.19 -42.82
CA ASP A 174 -16.37 -7.73 -43.01
C ASP A 174 -15.69 -7.00 -41.85
N LYS A 175 -14.72 -6.14 -42.15
CA LYS A 175 -13.98 -5.34 -41.15
C LYS A 175 -14.77 -4.13 -40.61
N GLY A 176 -16.02 -3.94 -41.04
CA GLY A 176 -16.70 -2.64 -40.97
C GLY A 176 -17.49 -2.29 -39.70
N PHE A 177 -17.80 -3.24 -38.82
CA PHE A 177 -18.60 -2.93 -37.63
C PHE A 177 -18.09 -3.71 -36.42
N ILE A 178 -18.06 -3.11 -35.22
CA ILE A 178 -17.79 -3.85 -33.98
C ILE A 178 -19.07 -4.61 -33.65
N ALA A 179 -19.01 -5.95 -33.55
CA ALA A 179 -20.17 -6.73 -33.14
C ALA A 179 -20.46 -6.41 -31.69
N GLU A 180 -21.74 -6.22 -31.37
CA GLU A 180 -22.20 -6.16 -30.00
C GLU A 180 -21.89 -7.48 -29.27
N THR A 181 -21.94 -8.63 -29.98
CA THR A 181 -21.69 -9.96 -29.42
C THR A 181 -20.58 -10.73 -30.15
N GLY A 182 -19.55 -11.12 -29.40
CA GLY A 182 -18.41 -11.90 -29.88
C GLY A 182 -18.46 -13.37 -29.45
N CYS A 183 -17.44 -14.14 -29.84
CA CYS A 183 -17.32 -15.54 -29.40
C CYS A 183 -15.88 -16.10 -29.42
N LEU A 184 -15.64 -17.14 -28.61
CA LEU A 184 -14.43 -17.95 -28.60
C LEU A 184 -14.77 -19.40 -28.94
N LYS A 185 -13.95 -19.98 -29.81
CA LYS A 185 -14.05 -21.39 -30.21
C LYS A 185 -13.48 -22.31 -29.10
N PRO A 186 -14.07 -23.49 -28.87
CA PRO A 186 -13.57 -24.47 -27.90
C PRO A 186 -12.07 -24.79 -28.06
N VAL A 187 -11.64 -25.07 -29.29
CA VAL A 187 -10.24 -25.39 -29.63
C VAL A 187 -9.29 -24.25 -29.26
N TYR A 188 -9.71 -23.00 -29.48
CA TYR A 188 -8.93 -21.83 -29.10
C TYR A 188 -8.79 -21.71 -27.58
N CYS A 189 -9.90 -21.89 -26.86
CA CYS A 189 -9.89 -21.87 -25.40
C CYS A 189 -8.98 -22.95 -24.80
N LYS A 190 -8.98 -24.16 -25.35
CA LYS A 190 -8.06 -25.24 -24.96
C LYS A 190 -6.60 -24.85 -25.13
N ALA A 191 -6.25 -24.32 -26.30
CA ALA A 191 -4.88 -23.91 -26.61
C ALA A 191 -4.41 -22.76 -25.70
N LYS A 192 -5.26 -21.76 -25.46
CA LYS A 192 -4.91 -20.61 -24.61
C LYS A 192 -4.84 -20.96 -23.14
N TRP A 193 -5.72 -21.83 -22.66
CA TRP A 193 -5.65 -22.30 -21.28
C TRP A 193 -4.33 -23.03 -20.98
N LYS A 194 -3.84 -23.86 -21.91
CA LYS A 194 -2.54 -24.52 -21.75
C LYS A 194 -1.41 -23.51 -21.51
N VAL A 195 -1.37 -22.46 -22.33
CA VAL A 195 -0.36 -21.38 -22.18
C VAL A 195 -0.55 -20.66 -20.85
N LEU A 196 -1.77 -20.23 -20.52
CA LEU A 196 -2.05 -19.52 -19.28
C LEU A 196 -1.67 -20.35 -18.05
N SER A 197 -2.10 -21.61 -17.99
CA SER A 197 -1.83 -22.50 -16.85
C SER A 197 -0.33 -22.65 -16.62
N GLU A 198 0.46 -22.90 -17.67
CA GLU A 198 1.92 -23.03 -17.57
C GLU A 198 2.56 -21.75 -17.02
N LYS A 199 2.14 -20.57 -17.50
CA LYS A 199 2.69 -19.29 -17.04
C LYS A 199 2.29 -18.96 -15.60
N PHE A 200 1.07 -19.32 -15.19
CA PHE A 200 0.69 -19.26 -13.78
C PHE A 200 1.51 -20.22 -12.93
N ASP A 201 1.73 -21.46 -13.37
CA ASP A 201 2.52 -22.44 -12.63
C ASP A 201 3.95 -21.96 -12.39
N ILE A 202 4.58 -21.38 -13.42
CA ILE A 202 5.92 -20.78 -13.30
C ILE A 202 5.89 -19.59 -12.33
N ALA A 203 4.95 -18.65 -12.49
CA ALA A 203 4.85 -17.47 -11.63
C ALA A 203 4.64 -17.86 -10.16
N ILE A 204 3.72 -18.80 -9.88
CA ILE A 204 3.41 -19.27 -8.53
C ILE A 204 4.61 -20.01 -7.93
N ALA A 205 5.30 -20.84 -8.71
CA ALA A 205 6.49 -21.54 -8.24
C ALA A 205 7.62 -20.56 -7.85
N THR A 206 7.86 -19.53 -8.68
CA THR A 206 8.84 -18.48 -8.40
C THR A 206 8.52 -17.71 -7.11
N GLU A 207 7.25 -17.36 -6.88
CA GLU A 207 6.86 -16.71 -5.62
C GLU A 207 6.99 -17.66 -4.41
N ASN A 208 6.64 -18.93 -4.57
CA ASN A 208 6.72 -19.91 -3.48
C ASN A 208 8.17 -20.20 -3.04
N LEU A 209 9.13 -20.17 -3.96
CA LEU A 209 10.55 -20.35 -3.62
C LEU A 209 11.05 -19.23 -2.69
N LYS A 210 10.62 -17.98 -2.93
CA LYS A 210 11.00 -16.83 -2.09
C LYS A 210 10.47 -16.88 -0.67
N ILE A 211 9.32 -17.54 -0.49
CA ILE A 211 8.73 -17.75 0.83
C ILE A 211 9.55 -18.75 1.64
N LYS A 212 10.18 -19.75 0.99
CA LYS A 212 10.95 -20.81 1.66
C LYS A 212 12.36 -20.37 2.07
N ASP A 213 12.92 -19.36 1.43
CA ASP A 213 14.27 -18.86 1.71
C ASP A 213 14.31 -17.83 2.88
N LYS A 214 13.18 -17.60 3.56
CA LYS A 214 13.04 -16.69 4.70
C LYS A 214 12.88 -17.43 6.02
#